data_AF-A0A7S4ILB8-F1
#
_entry.id   AF-A0A7S4ILB8-F1
#
_cell.length_a   1.000
_cell.length_b   1.000
_cell.length_c   1.000
_cell.angle_alpha   90.00
_cell.angle_beta   90.00
_cell.angle_gamma   90.00
#
_symmetry.space_group_name_H-M   'P 1'
#
loop_
_entity.id
_entity.type
_entity.pdbx_description
1 polymer ?
#
loop_
_entity_poly.entity_id
_entity_poly.type
_entity_poly.pdbx_seq_one_letter_code
_entity_poly.pdbx_strand_id
1 'polypeptide(L)'
;MVHAFDCVKGRDLCSSIERLQPEWIKLAKENKTPQTTFDGEKDRYSLPLVCEHSRVKLQPQGVYINANYVLNKNYIASQAPLPHTFSQFYDMIWQENVSVIVMLTKLEESQRCKAHRYWPTSCRPIKFFWRY
;
A
#
# COMPACT_ATOMS: atom_id res chain seq x y z
N MET A 1 5.02 -19.58 27.02
CA MET A 1 5.35 -20.66 26.06
C MET A 1 5.00 -20.13 24.68
N VAL A 2 6.00 -19.64 23.94
CA VAL A 2 5.81 -19.08 22.60
C VAL A 2 5.75 -20.25 21.62
N HIS A 3 4.62 -20.44 20.96
CA HIS A 3 4.51 -21.41 19.87
C HIS A 3 5.25 -20.85 18.65
N ALA A 4 6.36 -21.50 18.31
CA ALA A 4 7.04 -21.32 17.06
C ALA A 4 6.10 -21.73 15.92
N PHE A 5 6.12 -20.96 14.84
CA PHE A 5 5.38 -21.25 13.61
C PHE A 5 5.79 -22.63 13.08
N ASP A 6 4.79 -23.50 12.91
CA ASP A 6 4.98 -24.82 12.32
C ASP A 6 5.59 -24.70 10.92
N CYS A 7 6.69 -25.42 10.77
CA CYS A 7 7.46 -25.61 9.56
C CYS A 7 6.56 -26.08 8.41
N VAL A 8 6.36 -25.21 7.41
CA VAL A 8 5.71 -25.58 6.15
C VAL A 8 6.62 -26.57 5.41
N LYS A 9 6.30 -27.86 5.55
CA LYS A 9 6.72 -28.99 4.70
C LYS A 9 8.21 -29.00 4.28
N GLY A 10 9.04 -29.61 5.12
CA GLY A 10 10.16 -30.46 4.66
C GLY A 10 11.34 -29.79 3.93
N ARG A 11 11.57 -28.49 4.11
CA ARG A 11 12.82 -27.84 3.65
C ARG A 11 13.52 -27.19 4.83
N ASP A 12 14.81 -27.46 4.96
CA ASP A 12 15.66 -26.80 5.96
C ASP A 12 15.71 -25.29 5.69
N LEU A 13 15.57 -24.49 6.75
CA LEU A 13 15.45 -23.03 6.69
C LEU A 13 16.71 -22.40 6.09
N CYS A 14 17.90 -22.92 6.44
CA CYS A 14 19.19 -22.45 5.91
C CYS A 14 19.24 -22.58 4.38
N SER A 15 18.91 -23.76 3.85
CA SER A 15 18.89 -24.01 2.40
C SER A 15 17.93 -23.09 1.64
N SER A 16 16.83 -22.68 2.27
CA SER A 16 15.86 -21.75 1.67
C SER A 16 16.36 -20.30 1.66
N ILE A 17 17.05 -19.88 2.72
CA ILE A 17 17.65 -18.53 2.83
C ILE A 17 18.77 -18.37 1.82
N GLU A 18 19.71 -19.31 1.76
CA GLU A 18 20.86 -19.29 0.85
C GLU A 18 20.44 -19.21 -0.62
N ARG A 19 19.31 -19.86 -0.97
CA ARG A 19 18.76 -19.82 -2.32
C ARG A 19 18.09 -18.48 -2.65
N LEU A 20 17.32 -17.92 -1.73
CA LEU A 20 16.53 -16.71 -1.99
C LEU A 20 17.37 -15.43 -1.92
N GLN A 21 18.38 -15.38 -1.04
CA GLN A 21 19.16 -14.18 -0.79
C GLN A 21 19.84 -13.60 -2.04
N PRO A 22 20.48 -14.39 -2.93
CA PRO A 22 21.05 -13.89 -4.18
C PRO A 22 20.00 -13.31 -5.13
N GLU A 23 18.82 -13.95 -5.23
CA GLU A 23 17.71 -13.48 -6.07
C GLU A 23 17.18 -12.13 -5.57
N TRP A 24 16.99 -11.98 -4.26
CA TRP A 24 16.58 -10.71 -3.64
C TRP A 24 17.58 -9.59 -3.91
N ILE A 25 18.88 -9.86 -3.75
CA ILE A 25 19.94 -8.88 -4.01
C ILE A 25 19.95 -8.45 -5.48
N LYS A 26 19.77 -9.42 -6.39
CA LYS A 26 19.69 -9.15 -7.83
C LYS A 26 18.51 -8.23 -8.15
N LEU A 27 17.30 -8.59 -7.69
CA LEU A 27 16.10 -7.80 -7.90
C LEU A 27 16.22 -6.37 -7.34
N ALA A 28 16.82 -6.23 -6.15
CA ALA A 28 17.05 -4.91 -5.54
C ALA A 28 17.98 -4.02 -6.39
N LYS A 29 18.98 -4.59 -7.07
CA LYS A 29 19.90 -3.85 -7.95
C LYS A 29 19.33 -3.54 -9.32
N GLU A 30 18.44 -4.41 -9.82
CA GLU A 30 17.83 -4.29 -11.14
C GLU A 30 16.65 -3.32 -11.18
N ASN A 31 16.09 -2.94 -10.02
CA ASN A 31 14.99 -1.99 -9.93
C ASN A 31 15.45 -0.55 -10.22
N LYS A 32 15.63 -0.26 -11.51
CA LYS A 32 16.03 1.06 -12.04
C LYS A 32 14.83 1.88 -12.54
N THR A 33 13.61 1.51 -12.16
CA THR A 33 12.42 2.22 -12.67
C THR A 33 12.45 3.67 -12.22
N PRO A 34 12.21 4.63 -13.14
CA PRO A 34 12.03 6.02 -12.77
C PRO A 34 10.92 6.14 -11.73
N GLN A 35 11.30 6.66 -10.56
CA GLN A 35 10.39 6.94 -9.46
C GLN A 35 10.11 8.45 -9.40
N THR A 36 8.94 8.82 -8.93
CA THR A 36 8.62 10.23 -8.67
C THR A 36 9.50 10.77 -7.55
N THR A 37 9.69 12.09 -7.51
CA THR A 37 10.28 12.75 -6.34
C THR A 37 9.38 12.58 -5.12
N PHE A 38 9.98 12.48 -3.95
CA PHE A 38 9.27 12.50 -2.67
C PHE A 38 8.48 13.80 -2.49
N ASP A 39 7.21 13.70 -2.12
CA ASP A 39 6.36 14.81 -1.70
C ASP A 39 6.22 14.77 -0.17
N GLY A 40 6.93 15.66 0.53
CA GLY A 40 6.97 15.68 1.99
C GLY A 40 5.64 15.99 2.67
N GLU A 41 4.66 16.51 1.92
CA GLU A 41 3.31 16.68 2.43
C GLU A 41 2.51 15.39 2.21
N LYS A 42 2.61 14.75 1.04
CA LYS A 42 1.69 13.68 0.66
C LYS A 42 2.21 12.26 0.87
N ASP A 43 3.50 12.08 1.10
CA ASP A 43 4.13 10.79 1.34
C ASP A 43 4.36 10.51 2.82
N ARG A 44 4.06 9.29 3.25
CA ARG A 44 4.25 8.87 4.66
C ARG A 44 5.73 8.65 5.00
N TYR A 45 6.54 8.28 4.01
CA TYR A 45 7.95 7.94 4.21
C TYR A 45 8.82 8.70 3.22
N SER A 46 9.97 9.19 3.69
CA SER A 46 10.95 9.97 2.92
C SER A 46 11.77 9.13 1.93
N LEU A 47 11.10 8.26 1.18
CA LEU A 47 11.67 7.44 0.12
C LEU A 47 10.80 7.56 -1.13
N PRO A 48 11.38 7.85 -2.30
CA PRO A 48 10.63 7.82 -3.55
C PRO A 48 10.25 6.37 -3.84
N LEU A 49 8.96 6.06 -3.97
CA LEU A 49 8.49 4.69 -4.17
C LEU A 49 7.50 4.53 -5.32
N VAL A 50 6.99 5.64 -5.88
CA VAL A 50 5.97 5.57 -6.93
C VAL A 50 6.64 5.46 -8.29
N CYS A 51 6.43 4.36 -9.00
CA CYS A 51 6.91 4.19 -10.37
C CYS A 51 6.10 5.04 -11.36
N GLU A 52 6.75 5.92 -12.13
CA GLU A 52 6.02 6.84 -13.04
C GLU A 52 5.21 6.09 -14.11
N HIS A 53 5.71 4.95 -14.59
CA HIS A 53 5.08 4.18 -15.67
C HIS A 53 3.74 3.57 -15.28
N SER A 54 3.60 3.15 -14.02
CA SER A 54 2.39 2.48 -13.54
C SER A 54 1.64 3.28 -12.48
N ARG A 55 1.97 4.56 -12.27
CA ARG A 55 1.28 5.36 -11.24
C ARG A 55 -0.19 5.52 -11.55
N VAL A 56 -1.00 5.57 -10.50
CA VAL A 56 -2.41 5.96 -10.62
C VAL A 56 -2.48 7.47 -10.87
N LYS A 57 -3.30 7.88 -11.85
CA LYS A 57 -3.47 9.28 -12.26
C LYS A 57 -4.91 9.67 -11.97
N LEU A 58 -5.10 10.48 -10.94
CA LEU A 58 -6.43 10.95 -10.56
C LEU A 58 -6.90 12.07 -11.49
N GLN A 59 -8.23 12.21 -11.58
CA GLN A 59 -8.91 13.28 -12.25
C GLN A 59 -9.47 14.30 -11.23
N PRO A 60 -9.29 15.61 -11.46
CA PRO A 60 -8.61 16.23 -12.61
C PRO A 60 -7.08 15.98 -12.59
N GLN A 61 -6.45 16.08 -13.78
CA GLN A 61 -5.01 15.82 -13.92
C GLN A 61 -4.17 16.71 -12.98
N GLY A 62 -3.09 16.14 -12.44
CA GLY A 62 -2.14 16.84 -11.58
C GLY A 62 -2.29 16.54 -10.09
N VAL A 63 -3.36 15.85 -9.68
CA VAL A 63 -3.51 15.37 -8.30
C VAL A 63 -2.59 14.18 -8.06
N TYR A 64 -1.71 14.31 -7.07
CA TYR A 64 -0.78 13.25 -6.66
C TYR A 64 -1.42 12.29 -5.67
N ILE A 65 -1.14 11.00 -5.86
CA ILE A 65 -1.38 9.95 -4.88
C ILE A 65 -0.24 8.93 -4.96
N ASN A 66 0.22 8.45 -3.80
CA ASN A 66 1.23 7.41 -3.70
C ASN A 66 0.60 6.03 -3.91
N ALA A 67 0.36 5.71 -5.19
CA ALA A 67 -0.25 4.46 -5.62
C ALA A 67 0.20 4.05 -7.04
N ASN A 68 0.36 2.74 -7.25
CA ASN A 68 0.75 2.13 -8.52
C ASN A 68 -0.18 0.97 -8.88
N TYR A 69 -0.46 0.82 -10.16
CA TYR A 69 -1.05 -0.39 -10.72
C TYR A 69 -0.06 -1.56 -10.67
N VAL A 70 -0.58 -2.72 -10.32
CA VAL A 70 0.15 -4.00 -10.20
C VAL A 70 -0.61 -5.08 -10.97
N LEU A 71 0.13 -6.02 -11.56
CA LEU A 71 -0.41 -7.14 -12.35
C LEU A 71 -1.45 -6.70 -13.38
N ASN A 72 -1.01 -5.93 -14.39
CA ASN A 72 -1.87 -5.43 -15.48
C ASN A 72 -3.11 -4.66 -14.99
N LYS A 73 -2.95 -3.87 -13.93
CA LYS A 73 -4.01 -3.04 -13.31
C LYS A 73 -5.11 -3.83 -12.58
N ASN A 74 -4.90 -5.12 -12.32
CA ASN A 74 -5.83 -5.90 -11.49
C ASN A 74 -5.78 -5.51 -10.01
N TYR A 75 -4.65 -4.92 -9.56
CA TYR A 75 -4.47 -4.45 -8.19
C TYR A 75 -3.87 -3.05 -8.19
N ILE A 76 -4.13 -2.34 -7.09
CA ILE A 76 -3.48 -1.08 -6.77
C ILE A 76 -2.71 -1.28 -5.47
N ALA A 77 -1.39 -1.05 -5.53
CA ALA A 77 -0.56 -0.96 -4.34
C ALA A 77 -0.42 0.51 -3.97
N SER A 78 -0.80 0.88 -2.75
CA SER A 78 -0.70 2.25 -2.24
C SER A 78 -0.11 2.27 -0.84
N GLN A 79 0.40 3.43 -0.43
CA GLN A 79 0.68 3.68 0.99
C GLN A 79 -0.63 3.71 1.81
N ALA A 80 -0.50 3.57 3.14
CA ALA A 80 -1.59 3.91 4.05
C ALA A 80 -1.81 5.43 4.05
N PRO A 81 -3.02 5.92 3.72
CA PRO A 81 -3.23 7.34 3.46
C PRO A 81 -3.01 8.19 4.71
N LEU A 82 -2.60 9.44 4.50
CA LEU A 82 -2.44 10.44 5.56
C LEU A 82 -3.79 11.15 5.78
N PRO A 83 -4.04 11.73 6.97
CA PRO A 83 -5.33 12.38 7.24
C PRO A 83 -5.73 13.43 6.19
N HIS A 84 -4.78 14.24 5.74
CA HIS A 84 -5.00 15.27 4.70
C HIS A 84 -4.96 14.72 3.27
N THR A 85 -4.69 13.42 3.07
CA THR A 85 -4.77 12.75 1.77
C THR A 85 -5.93 11.74 1.67
N PHE A 86 -6.83 11.71 2.65
CA PHE A 86 -8.00 10.83 2.63
C PHE A 86 -8.93 11.10 1.46
N SER A 87 -9.12 12.37 1.06
CA SER A 87 -9.95 12.69 -0.11
C SER A 87 -9.41 12.02 -1.36
N GLN A 88 -8.11 12.19 -1.66
CA GLN A 88 -7.47 11.61 -2.83
C GLN A 88 -7.51 10.08 -2.80
N PHE A 89 -7.38 9.48 -1.62
CA PHE A 89 -7.52 8.03 -1.45
C PHE A 89 -8.93 7.54 -1.81
N TYR A 90 -9.98 8.25 -1.40
CA TYR A 90 -11.35 7.93 -1.77
C TYR A 90 -11.68 8.26 -3.23
N ASP A 91 -11.12 9.35 -3.77
CA ASP A 91 -11.23 9.69 -5.20
C ASP A 91 -10.64 8.56 -6.06
N MET A 92 -9.50 7.99 -5.65
CA MET A 92 -8.90 6.82 -6.29
C MET A 92 -9.82 5.60 -6.24
N ILE A 93 -10.36 5.29 -5.07
CA ILE A 93 -11.27 4.14 -4.88
C ILE A 93 -12.48 4.26 -5.80
N TRP A 94 -13.08 5.45 -5.87
CA TRP A 94 -14.24 5.71 -6.70
C TRP A 94 -13.89 5.66 -8.20
N GLN A 95 -12.84 6.38 -8.61
CA GLN A 95 -12.41 6.45 -10.00
C GLN A 95 -12.06 5.07 -10.57
N GLU A 96 -11.36 4.24 -9.79
CA GLU A 96 -10.89 2.93 -10.23
C GLU A 96 -11.89 1.80 -9.92
N ASN A 97 -13.11 2.14 -9.44
CA ASN A 97 -14.15 1.19 -9.06
C ASN A 97 -13.66 0.09 -8.11
N VAL A 98 -12.84 0.46 -7.12
CA VAL A 98 -12.25 -0.49 -6.16
C VAL A 98 -13.34 -1.11 -5.29
N SER A 99 -13.46 -2.43 -5.35
CA SER A 99 -14.48 -3.18 -4.60
C SER A 99 -14.01 -3.67 -3.23
N VAL A 100 -12.70 -3.88 -3.05
CA VAL A 100 -12.12 -4.45 -1.83
C VAL A 100 -10.85 -3.69 -1.46
N ILE A 101 -10.74 -3.32 -0.18
CA ILE A 101 -9.54 -2.71 0.41
C ILE A 101 -8.95 -3.72 1.40
N VAL A 102 -7.68 -4.07 1.20
CA VAL A 102 -6.93 -4.95 2.12
C VAL A 102 -5.84 -4.12 2.80
N MET A 103 -5.92 -4.01 4.13
CA MET A 103 -4.93 -3.30 4.95
C MET A 103 -4.03 -4.30 5.67
N LEU A 104 -2.73 -4.28 5.34
CA LEU A 104 -1.75 -5.27 5.82
C LEU A 104 -1.00 -4.84 7.10
N THR A 105 -1.40 -3.74 7.75
CA THR A 105 -0.73 -3.19 8.93
C THR A 105 -1.75 -2.79 10.00
N LYS A 106 -1.31 -2.70 11.26
CA LYS A 106 -2.08 -2.06 12.32
C LYS A 106 -2.01 -0.53 12.19
N LEU A 107 -2.83 0.20 12.94
CA LEU A 107 -2.68 1.66 13.02
C LEU A 107 -1.33 2.05 13.65
N GLU A 108 -0.91 1.28 14.66
CA GLU A 108 0.33 1.48 15.40
C GLU A 108 1.07 0.15 15.58
N GLU A 109 2.38 0.18 15.39
CA GLU A 109 3.30 -0.94 15.63
C GLU A 109 4.54 -0.42 16.34
N SER A 110 4.91 -1.03 17.46
CA SER A 110 6.07 -0.62 18.26
C SER A 110 6.10 0.89 18.56
N GLN A 111 4.96 1.45 18.99
CA GLN A 111 4.77 2.87 19.30
C GLN A 111 4.97 3.83 18.11
N ARG A 112 5.00 3.31 16.88
CA ARG A 112 5.10 4.12 15.67
C ARG A 112 3.80 4.06 14.88
N CYS A 113 3.29 5.22 14.50
CA CYS A 113 2.13 5.33 13.62
C CYS A 113 2.46 4.76 12.22
N LYS A 114 1.72 3.73 11.81
CA LYS A 114 1.82 3.09 10.50
C LYS A 114 0.69 3.52 9.58
N ALA A 115 -0.48 3.79 10.14
CA ALA A 115 -1.65 4.21 9.39
C ALA A 115 -2.58 5.05 10.24
N HIS A 116 -3.36 5.89 9.58
CA HIS A 116 -4.49 6.58 10.21
C HIS A 116 -5.77 5.88 9.83
N ARG A 117 -6.73 5.87 10.76
CA ARG A 117 -8.01 5.23 10.53
C ARG A 117 -8.85 6.04 9.56
N TYR A 118 -9.15 5.47 8.40
CA TYR A 118 -9.98 6.09 7.37
C TYR A 118 -11.43 5.57 7.38
N TRP A 119 -11.78 4.63 8.26
CA TRP A 119 -13.14 4.09 8.39
C TRP A 119 -13.85 4.51 9.69
N PRO A 120 -15.20 4.50 9.73
CA PRO A 120 -15.96 4.88 10.92
C PRO A 120 -15.68 4.00 12.15
N THR A 121 -15.77 4.59 13.35
CA THR A 121 -15.56 3.88 14.64
C THR A 121 -16.84 3.25 15.16
N SER A 122 -17.97 3.85 14.86
CA SER A 122 -19.25 3.40 15.33
C SER A 122 -19.83 2.44 14.31
N CYS A 123 -20.19 1.23 14.75
CA CYS A 123 -21.00 0.27 13.98
C CYS A 123 -22.46 0.74 13.82
N ARG A 124 -22.71 2.06 13.85
CA ARG A 124 -24.02 2.56 13.45
C ARG A 124 -24.06 2.43 11.92
N PRO A 125 -25.10 1.83 11.33
CA PRO A 125 -25.27 1.81 9.90
C PRO A 125 -25.10 3.24 9.37
N ILE A 126 -24.15 3.43 8.45
CA ILE A 126 -24.05 4.69 7.72
C ILE A 126 -25.35 4.78 6.92
N LYS A 127 -26.28 5.62 7.36
CA LYS A 127 -27.49 5.90 6.61
C LYS A 127 -27.09 6.77 5.42
N PHE A 128 -26.82 6.14 4.29
CA PHE A 128 -26.77 6.83 3.02
C PHE A 128 -28.20 7.25 2.67
N PHE A 129 -28.55 8.51 2.94
CA PHE A 129 -29.77 9.10 2.41
C PHE A 129 -29.50 9.48 0.95
N TRP A 130 -29.75 8.55 0.03
CA TRP A 130 -29.87 8.88 -1.38
C TRP A 130 -31.18 9.67 -1.54
N ARG A 131 -31.04 10.97 -1.74
CA ARG A 131 -32.14 11.84 -2.15
C ARG A 131 -32.05 11.97 -3.66
N TYR A 132 -32.93 11.28 -4.37
CA TYR A 132 -33.27 11.62 -5.76
C TYR A 132 -34.21 12.83 -5.75
#